data_AF-A0A165BVF0-F1
#
_entry.id   AF-A0A165BVF0-F1
#
_cell.length_a   1.000
_cell.length_b   1.000
_cell.length_c   1.000
_cell.angle_alpha   90.00
_cell.angle_beta   90.00
_cell.angle_gamma   90.00
#
_symmetry.space_group_name_H-M   'P 1'
#
loop_
_entity.id
_entity.type
_entity.pdbx_description
1 polymer ?
#
loop_
_entity_poly.entity_id
_entity_poly.type
_entity_poly.pdbx_seq_one_letter_code
_entity_poly.pdbx_strand_id
1 'polypeptide(L)'
;MAPPKHPVKINVDLGEGYGNFTCGPDEELIRLGLIDHANVASGFHAGDPLIMQQTVKLCKQYNIAVGAHPGLPDIHGFGRGEIEMSSEDMTAMTRCQVGALTAFLDAEGLSLHHVKLHGVLYGMMYRDEDVCRAVYSGAR
;
A
#
# COMPACT_ATOMS: atom_id res chain seq x y z
N MET A 1 13.78 13.49 26.06
CA MET A 1 12.55 12.68 26.15
C MET A 1 12.93 11.30 26.68
N ALA A 2 12.10 10.70 27.55
CA ALA A 2 12.29 9.30 27.91
C ALA A 2 12.05 8.39 26.68
N PRO A 3 12.78 7.28 26.52
CA PRO A 3 12.53 6.34 25.43
C PRO A 3 11.09 5.80 25.52
N PRO A 4 10.47 5.47 24.38
CA PRO A 4 9.11 4.94 24.36
C PRO A 4 9.03 3.62 25.13
N LYS A 5 7.94 3.43 25.88
CA LYS A 5 7.69 2.22 26.69
C LYS A 5 7.44 0.96 25.86
N HIS A 6 7.16 1.11 24.56
CA HIS A 6 6.89 0.03 23.63
C HIS A 6 7.80 0.15 22.40
N PRO A 7 8.23 -0.99 21.83
CA PRO A 7 8.97 -0.98 20.58
C PRO A 7 8.14 -0.32 19.48
N VAL A 8 8.74 0.64 18.78
CA VAL A 8 8.13 1.31 17.62
C VAL A 8 8.44 0.49 16.37
N LYS A 9 7.44 0.39 15.48
CA LYS A 9 7.58 -0.28 14.18
C LYS A 9 7.77 0.75 13.08
N ILE A 10 8.68 0.46 12.16
CA ILE A 10 8.98 1.29 11.00
C ILE A 10 8.22 0.73 9.80
N ASN A 11 7.38 1.55 9.17
CA ASN A 11 6.74 1.21 7.89
C ASN A 11 7.31 2.05 6.76
N VAL A 12 7.39 1.48 5.56
CA VAL A 12 7.78 2.18 4.34
C VAL A 12 6.85 1.78 3.20
N ASP A 13 6.56 2.74 2.32
CA ASP A 13 5.81 2.53 1.09
C ASP A 13 6.77 1.92 0.05
N LEU A 14 6.42 0.74 -0.48
CA LEU A 14 7.26 -0.06 -1.37
C LEU A 14 6.48 -0.48 -2.63
N GLY A 15 7.20 -1.00 -3.62
CA GLY A 15 6.63 -1.47 -4.87
C GLY A 15 6.08 -0.34 -5.72
N GLU A 16 6.58 0.89 -5.55
CA GLU A 16 6.04 2.08 -6.23
C GLU A 16 6.66 2.34 -7.62
N GLY A 17 7.37 1.36 -8.19
CA GLY A 17 7.73 1.36 -9.61
C GLY A 17 6.51 1.08 -10.50
N TYR A 18 6.67 1.24 -11.82
CA TYR A 18 5.65 0.89 -12.80
C TYR A 18 6.24 0.64 -14.18
N GLY A 19 6.00 -0.53 -14.77
CA GLY A 19 6.57 -0.94 -16.04
C GLY A 19 8.10 -0.91 -16.00
N ASN A 20 8.71 -0.08 -16.84
CA ASN A 20 10.17 0.07 -16.90
C ASN A 20 10.73 1.09 -15.89
N PHE A 21 9.88 1.74 -15.09
CA PHE A 21 10.29 2.74 -14.13
C PHE A 21 10.48 2.11 -12.75
N THR A 22 11.66 2.32 -12.17
CA THR A 22 11.97 1.96 -10.79
C THR A 22 11.72 3.14 -9.86
N CYS A 23 11.28 2.87 -8.63
CA CYS A 23 11.06 3.89 -7.61
C CYS A 23 11.54 3.35 -6.26
N GLY A 24 12.41 4.09 -5.59
CA GLY A 24 12.92 3.73 -4.27
C GLY A 24 13.95 2.59 -4.25
N PRO A 25 14.75 2.49 -3.17
CA PRO A 25 15.70 1.40 -2.97
C PRO A 25 15.09 0.24 -2.15
N ASP A 26 13.94 -0.30 -2.58
CA ASP A 26 13.14 -1.28 -1.84
C ASP A 26 13.97 -2.47 -1.31
N GLU A 27 14.81 -3.04 -2.17
CA GLU A 27 15.66 -4.19 -1.85
C GLU A 27 16.70 -3.89 -0.78
N GLU A 28 17.30 -2.70 -0.81
CA GLU A 28 18.28 -2.28 0.17
C GLU A 28 17.62 -2.08 1.55
N LEU A 29 16.47 -1.40 1.58
CA LEU A 29 15.73 -1.14 2.84
C LEU A 29 15.33 -2.44 3.55
N ILE A 30 14.86 -3.43 2.79
CA ILE A 30 14.49 -4.74 3.31
C ILE A 30 15.73 -5.51 3.77
N ARG A 31 16.79 -5.57 2.95
CA ARG A 31 17.99 -6.36 3.26
C ARG A 31 18.76 -5.87 4.47
N LEU A 32 18.79 -4.56 4.67
CA LEU A 32 19.45 -3.94 5.81
C LEU A 32 18.60 -4.02 7.10
N GLY A 33 17.40 -4.59 7.04
CA GLY A 33 16.53 -4.75 8.21
C GLY A 33 16.06 -3.41 8.78
N LEU A 34 15.86 -2.40 7.92
CA LEU A 34 15.54 -1.04 8.35
C LEU A 34 14.04 -0.81 8.55
N ILE A 35 13.21 -1.78 8.15
CA ILE A 35 11.75 -1.68 8.19
C ILE A 35 11.15 -2.91 8.84
N ASP A 36 9.98 -2.74 9.43
CA ASP A 36 9.17 -3.83 9.97
C ASP A 36 7.99 -4.16 9.05
N HIS A 37 7.36 -3.13 8.47
CA HIS A 37 6.15 -3.25 7.66
C HIS A 37 6.32 -2.60 6.28
N ALA A 38 5.78 -3.24 5.24
CA ALA A 38 5.75 -2.72 3.89
C ALA A 38 4.31 -2.36 3.50
N ASN A 39 4.09 -1.12 3.05
CA ASN A 39 2.85 -0.72 2.38
C ASN A 39 3.08 -0.86 0.87
N VAL A 40 2.55 -1.91 0.25
CA VAL A 40 2.84 -2.24 -1.15
C VAL A 40 1.81 -1.60 -2.08
N ALA A 41 2.28 -0.80 -3.04
CA ALA A 41 1.42 -0.20 -4.06
C ALA A 41 0.63 -1.24 -4.87
N SER A 42 -0.59 -0.89 -5.26
CA SER A 42 -1.59 -1.87 -5.71
C SER A 42 -2.18 -1.57 -7.11
N GLY A 43 -1.40 -0.93 -7.99
CA GLY A 43 -1.68 -0.78 -9.41
C GLY A 43 -2.34 0.52 -9.86
N PHE A 44 -2.83 1.36 -8.95
CA PHE A 44 -3.62 2.55 -9.31
C PHE A 44 -2.81 3.84 -9.29
N HIS A 45 -1.95 4.03 -8.29
CA HIS A 45 -0.98 5.14 -8.27
C HIS A 45 0.42 4.69 -8.71
N ALA A 46 0.75 3.43 -8.45
CA ALA A 46 2.00 2.75 -8.81
C ALA A 46 1.85 1.23 -8.58
N GLY A 47 2.88 0.44 -8.87
CA GLY A 47 2.95 -0.99 -8.56
C GLY A 47 2.19 -1.85 -9.57
N ASP A 48 2.84 -2.19 -10.68
CA ASP A 48 2.29 -3.15 -11.64
C ASP A 48 2.27 -4.60 -11.08
N PRO A 49 1.58 -5.55 -11.74
CA PRO A 49 1.47 -6.93 -11.25
C PRO A 49 2.80 -7.64 -10.98
N LEU A 50 3.81 -7.41 -11.82
CA LEU A 50 5.11 -8.06 -11.65
C LEU A 50 5.85 -7.47 -10.45
N ILE A 51 5.81 -6.15 -10.29
CA ILE A 51 6.40 -5.45 -9.15
C ILE A 51 5.73 -5.91 -7.85
N MET A 52 4.39 -5.95 -7.78
CA MET A 52 3.67 -6.47 -6.61
C MET A 52 4.15 -7.88 -6.24
N GLN A 53 4.21 -8.79 -7.21
CA GLN A 53 4.66 -10.16 -6.97
C GLN A 53 6.11 -10.22 -6.45
N GLN A 54 7.01 -9.43 -7.03
CA GLN A 54 8.42 -9.37 -6.63
C GLN A 54 8.58 -8.78 -5.23
N THR A 55 7.90 -7.68 -4.93
CA THR A 55 7.93 -7.04 -3.61
C THR A 55 7.38 -7.96 -2.52
N VAL A 56 6.28 -8.68 -2.77
CA VAL A 56 5.73 -9.66 -1.82
C VAL A 56 6.71 -10.81 -1.55
N LYS A 57 7.31 -11.39 -2.60
CA LYS A 57 8.33 -12.44 -2.47
C LYS A 57 9.52 -11.99 -1.64
N LEU A 58 9.98 -10.77 -1.89
CA LEU A 58 11.09 -10.20 -1.15
C LEU A 58 10.72 -9.97 0.32
N CYS A 59 9.55 -9.41 0.60
CA CYS A 59 9.08 -9.23 1.98
C CYS A 59 8.98 -10.57 2.73
N LYS A 60 8.47 -11.63 2.07
CA LYS A 60 8.44 -12.99 2.62
C LYS A 60 9.82 -13.50 3.02
N GLN A 61 10.81 -13.33 2.14
CA GLN A 61 12.18 -13.80 2.39
C GLN A 61 12.80 -13.18 3.65
N TYR A 62 12.42 -11.94 3.98
CA TYR A 62 12.97 -11.19 5.12
C TYR A 62 11.99 -11.04 6.28
N ASN A 63 10.88 -11.77 6.28
CA ASN A 63 9.83 -11.72 7.32
C ASN A 63 9.26 -10.31 7.57
N ILE A 64 9.10 -9.50 6.51
CA ILE A 64 8.47 -8.18 6.57
C ILE A 64 6.96 -8.32 6.45
N ALA A 65 6.20 -7.67 7.34
CA ALA A 65 4.75 -7.71 7.29
C ALA A 65 4.22 -6.85 6.14
N VAL A 66 3.35 -7.40 5.30
CA VAL A 66 2.88 -6.72 4.08
C VAL A 66 1.45 -6.19 4.26
N GLY A 67 1.24 -4.94 3.91
CA GLY A 67 -0.06 -4.31 3.82
C GLY A 67 -0.32 -3.71 2.44
N ALA A 68 -1.59 -3.51 2.12
CA ALA A 68 -1.97 -2.84 0.90
C ALA A 68 -1.75 -1.34 1.03
N HIS A 69 -1.34 -0.71 -0.08
CA HIS A 69 -1.19 0.73 -0.19
C HIS A 69 -2.13 1.32 -1.27
N PRO A 70 -3.47 1.32 -1.06
CA PRO A 70 -4.40 1.77 -2.08
C PRO A 70 -4.30 3.28 -2.32
N GLY A 71 -4.25 3.68 -3.59
CA GLY A 71 -4.25 5.07 -4.03
C GLY A 71 -5.41 5.39 -4.97
N LEU A 72 -5.54 6.67 -5.32
CA LEU A 72 -6.43 7.08 -6.41
C LEU A 72 -5.94 6.52 -7.76
N PRO A 73 -6.82 6.27 -8.74
CA PRO A 73 -6.49 5.76 -10.08
C PRO A 73 -5.79 6.83 -10.93
N ASP A 74 -4.59 7.23 -10.51
CA ASP A 74 -3.81 8.29 -11.13
C ASP A 74 -2.33 7.94 -11.15
N ILE A 75 -1.94 7.09 -12.09
CA ILE A 75 -0.53 6.72 -12.31
C ILE A 75 0.30 7.95 -12.71
N HIS A 76 -0.27 8.86 -13.49
CA HIS A 76 0.45 10.02 -14.01
C HIS A 76 0.79 11.04 -12.93
N GLY A 77 -0.13 11.30 -12.00
CA GLY A 77 0.09 12.15 -10.83
C GLY A 77 0.51 11.38 -9.57
N PHE A 78 0.81 10.08 -9.70
CA PHE A 78 1.23 9.22 -8.60
C PHE A 78 0.24 9.22 -7.43
N GLY A 79 -1.07 9.33 -7.70
CA GLY A 79 -2.11 9.39 -6.67
C GLY A 79 -1.99 10.59 -5.72
N ARG A 80 -1.38 11.70 -6.17
CA ARG A 80 -1.18 12.92 -5.37
C ARG A 80 -2.11 14.08 -5.75
N GLY A 81 -2.87 13.97 -6.84
CA GLY A 81 -3.93 14.91 -7.20
C GLY A 81 -5.30 14.42 -6.73
N GLU A 82 -6.13 15.30 -6.16
CA GLU A 82 -7.50 14.92 -5.77
C GLU A 82 -8.34 14.58 -7.00
N ILE A 83 -9.10 13.49 -6.90
CA ILE A 83 -10.10 13.08 -7.89
C ILE A 83 -11.42 12.98 -7.14
N GLU A 84 -12.42 13.72 -7.60
CA GLU A 84 -13.77 13.61 -7.07
C GLU A 84 -14.41 12.31 -7.58
N MET A 85 -14.98 11.54 -6.66
CA MET A 85 -15.57 10.23 -6.96
C MET A 85 -16.66 9.91 -5.94
N SER A 86 -17.61 9.08 -6.37
CA SER A 86 -18.68 8.61 -5.49
C SER A 86 -18.13 7.69 -4.39
N SER A 87 -18.84 7.61 -3.26
CA SER A 87 -18.50 6.64 -2.20
C SER A 87 -18.54 5.19 -2.68
N GLU A 88 -19.39 4.88 -3.66
CA GLU A 88 -19.49 3.55 -4.27
C GLU A 88 -18.22 3.21 -5.07
N ASP A 89 -17.78 4.13 -5.93
CA ASP A 89 -16.53 3.98 -6.69
C ASP A 89 -15.32 3.88 -5.76
N MET A 90 -15.28 4.75 -4.73
CA MET A 90 -14.21 4.77 -3.73
C MET A 90 -14.10 3.44 -2.99
N THR A 91 -15.23 2.85 -2.62
CA THR A 91 -15.32 1.54 -1.99
C THR A 91 -14.82 0.44 -2.94
N ALA A 92 -15.33 0.44 -4.18
CA ALA A 92 -15.02 -0.58 -5.17
C ALA A 92 -13.54 -0.57 -5.56
N MET A 93 -12.95 0.61 -5.79
CA MET A 93 -11.53 0.72 -6.15
C MET A 93 -10.61 0.34 -4.99
N THR A 94 -10.97 0.68 -3.75
CA THR A 94 -10.20 0.28 -2.58
C THR A 94 -10.22 -1.24 -2.44
N ARG A 95 -11.40 -1.86 -2.60
CA ARG A 95 -11.54 -3.32 -2.60
C ARG A 95 -10.75 -3.97 -3.73
N CYS A 96 -10.77 -3.40 -4.93
CA CYS A 96 -10.04 -3.92 -6.07
C CYS A 96 -8.54 -3.97 -5.78
N GLN A 97 -7.96 -2.89 -5.27
CA GLN A 97 -6.55 -2.79 -4.93
C GLN A 97 -6.15 -3.73 -3.80
N VAL A 98 -6.94 -3.77 -2.72
CA VAL A 98 -6.71 -4.68 -1.58
C VAL A 98 -6.80 -6.14 -2.04
N GLY A 99 -7.81 -6.49 -2.83
CA GLY A 99 -7.98 -7.83 -3.39
C GLY A 99 -6.85 -8.22 -4.35
N ALA A 100 -6.37 -7.28 -5.17
CA ALA A 100 -5.24 -7.51 -6.06
C ALA A 100 -3.98 -7.90 -5.28
N LEU A 101 -3.58 -7.12 -4.28
CA LEU A 101 -2.42 -7.46 -3.46
C LEU A 101 -2.63 -8.75 -2.66
N THR A 102 -3.83 -8.97 -2.13
CA THR A 102 -4.19 -10.19 -1.39
C THR A 102 -3.95 -11.44 -2.24
N ALA A 103 -4.27 -11.43 -3.53
CA ALA A 103 -4.00 -12.56 -4.41
C ALA A 103 -2.50 -12.90 -4.52
N PHE A 104 -1.61 -11.90 -4.53
CA PHE A 104 -0.16 -12.14 -4.54
C PHE A 104 0.35 -12.64 -3.18
N LEU A 105 -0.23 -12.16 -2.09
CA LEU A 105 0.07 -12.66 -0.74
C LEU A 105 -0.35 -14.12 -0.60
N ASP A 106 -1.55 -14.48 -1.03
CA ASP A 106 -2.08 -15.84 -1.00
C ASP A 106 -1.21 -16.79 -1.82
N ALA A 107 -0.76 -16.37 -3.00
CA ALA A 107 0.16 -17.15 -3.85
C ALA A 107 1.49 -17.45 -3.15
N GLU A 108 1.91 -16.60 -2.21
CA GLU A 108 3.10 -16.77 -1.40
C GLU A 108 2.81 -17.35 0.00
N GLY A 109 1.56 -17.70 0.31
CA GLY A 109 1.17 -18.23 1.62
C GLY A 109 1.30 -17.22 2.76
N LEU A 110 1.17 -15.93 2.45
CA LEU A 110 1.13 -14.82 3.41
C LEU A 110 -0.30 -14.33 3.60
N SER A 111 -0.54 -13.64 4.72
CA SER A 111 -1.80 -12.94 4.97
C SER A 111 -1.59 -11.43 4.88
N LEU A 112 -2.63 -10.71 4.45
CA LEU A 112 -2.65 -9.25 4.50
C LEU A 112 -2.59 -8.78 5.96
N HIS A 113 -1.58 -7.98 6.31
CA HIS A 113 -1.38 -7.51 7.67
C HIS A 113 -2.15 -6.23 7.98
N HIS A 114 -2.20 -5.29 7.03
CA HIS A 114 -2.78 -3.96 7.23
C HIS A 114 -3.15 -3.29 5.90
N VAL A 115 -3.81 -2.14 5.98
CA VAL A 115 -4.07 -1.23 4.86
C VAL A 115 -3.66 0.18 5.28
N LYS A 116 -2.89 0.86 4.45
CA LYS A 116 -2.52 2.27 4.61
C LYS A 116 -2.79 2.97 3.30
N LEU A 117 -3.62 4.01 3.27
CA LEU A 117 -3.93 4.71 2.03
C LEU A 117 -2.72 5.51 1.51
N HIS A 118 -2.60 5.61 0.20
CA HIS A 118 -1.55 6.36 -0.48
C HIS A 118 -1.91 7.84 -0.64
N GLY A 119 -0.86 8.68 -0.65
CA GLY A 119 -0.91 10.02 -1.20
C GLY A 119 -2.08 10.87 -0.70
N VAL A 120 -2.79 11.48 -1.64
CA VAL A 120 -3.86 12.42 -1.31
C VAL A 120 -5.10 11.72 -0.73
N LEU A 121 -5.33 10.45 -1.08
CA LEU A 121 -6.44 9.65 -0.55
C LEU A 121 -6.36 9.52 0.98
N TYR A 122 -5.16 9.38 1.54
CA TYR A 122 -4.94 9.41 2.98
C TYR A 122 -5.42 10.74 3.61
N GLY A 123 -5.13 11.85 2.94
CA GLY A 123 -5.56 13.19 3.38
C GLY A 123 -7.06 13.42 3.21
N MET A 124 -7.66 12.92 2.13
CA MET A 124 -9.11 12.97 1.91
C MET A 124 -9.85 12.20 3.01
N MET A 125 -9.43 10.96 3.30
CA MET A 125 -9.99 10.15 4.39
C MET A 125 -9.94 10.86 5.74
N TYR A 126 -8.85 11.60 6.02
CA TYR A 126 -8.70 12.32 7.27
C TYR A 126 -9.69 13.49 7.42
N ARG A 127 -10.13 14.10 6.31
CA ARG A 127 -10.95 15.32 6.31
C ARG A 127 -12.43 15.08 5.99
N ASP A 128 -12.76 13.95 5.37
CA ASP A 128 -14.09 13.63 4.88
C ASP A 128 -14.54 12.26 5.42
N GLU A 129 -15.63 12.29 6.20
CA GLU A 129 -16.17 11.10 6.86
C GLU A 129 -16.78 10.10 5.85
N ASP A 130 -17.36 10.57 4.75
CA ASP A 130 -17.94 9.71 3.73
C ASP A 130 -16.85 8.99 2.92
N VAL A 131 -15.74 9.69 2.63
CA VAL A 131 -14.53 9.05 2.09
C VAL A 131 -14.01 8.00 3.07
N CYS A 132 -13.94 8.33 4.37
CA CYS A 132 -13.50 7.39 5.41
C CYS A 132 -14.36 6.12 5.48
N ARG A 133 -15.69 6.25 5.44
CA ARG A 133 -16.59 5.09 5.42
C ARG A 133 -16.43 4.26 4.16
N ALA A 134 -16.25 4.90 3.00
CA ALA A 134 -16.09 4.22 1.73
C ALA A 134 -14.79 3.39 1.68
N VAL A 135 -13.64 4.00 2.00
CA VAL A 135 -12.36 3.28 2.02
C VAL A 135 -12.35 2.16 3.07
N TYR A 136 -12.95 2.40 4.25
CA TYR A 136 -13.08 1.37 5.28
C TYR A 136 -13.92 0.17 4.81
N SER A 137 -15.02 0.44 4.08
CA SER A 137 -15.88 -0.61 3.53
C SER A 137 -15.21 -1.38 2.38
N GLY A 138 -14.28 -0.74 1.66
CA GLY A 138 -13.50 -1.39 0.61
C GLY A 138 -12.31 -2.19 1.15
N ALA A 139 -11.75 -1.80 2.28
CA ALA A 139 -10.61 -2.46 2.92
C ALA A 139 -10.97 -3.69 3.77
N ARG A 140 -12.27 -3.94 3.98
CA ARG A 140 -12.80 -5.07 4.74
C ARG A 140 -12.96 -6.33 3.91
#